data_AF-A0A7S2KTJ1-F1
#
_entry.id   AF-A0A7S2KTJ1-F1
#
_cell.length_a   1.000
_cell.length_b   1.000
_cell.length_c   1.000
_cell.angle_alpha   90.00
_cell.angle_beta   90.00
_cell.angle_gamma   90.00
#
_symmetry.space_group_name_H-M   'P 1'
#
loop_
_entity.id
_entity.type
_entity.pdbx_description
1 polymer ?
#
loop_
_entity_poly.entity_id
_entity_poly.type
_entity_poly.pdbx_seq_one_letter_code
_entity_poly.pdbx_strand_id
1 'polypeptide(L)'
;DDSSASCLIFDFLSNCWSSTPTSMITTEVRSTHTAAVLDRKIVVAGGAGGKGNEFKALASVECIDIDALLQYAPLHYPLPDWIIDRVLEIGKFERELVP
;
A
#
# COMPACT_ATOMS: atom_id res chain seq x y z
N ASP A 1 14.66 -10.68 15.74
CA ASP A 1 14.16 -9.80 14.68
C ASP A 1 12.93 -10.49 14.10
N ASP A 2 11.76 -9.88 14.22
CA ASP A 2 10.49 -10.49 13.80
C ASP A 2 10.24 -10.10 12.34
N SER A 3 10.91 -10.83 11.45
CA SER A 3 10.81 -10.62 10.02
C SER A 3 9.50 -11.25 9.54
N SER A 4 8.53 -10.42 9.13
CA SER A 4 7.22 -10.87 8.60
C SER A 4 7.11 -10.64 7.09
N ALA A 5 6.31 -11.48 6.42
CA ALA A 5 5.90 -11.32 5.03
C ALA A 5 4.55 -10.59 4.90
N SER A 6 3.90 -10.27 6.03
CA SER A 6 2.59 -9.62 6.06
C SER A 6 2.69 -8.12 5.80
N CYS A 7 1.69 -7.58 5.12
CA CYS A 7 1.50 -6.13 4.99
C CYS A 7 0.41 -5.62 5.95
N LEU A 8 0.51 -4.35 6.32
CA LEU A 8 -0.51 -3.65 7.09
C LEU A 8 -0.99 -2.43 6.29
N ILE A 9 -2.27 -2.11 6.43
CA ILE A 9 -2.90 -0.92 5.85
C ILE A 9 -3.11 0.08 6.98
N PHE A 10 -2.69 1.32 6.77
CA PHE A 10 -3.06 2.42 7.64
C PHE A 10 -4.19 3.23 7.02
N ASP A 11 -5.29 3.38 7.75
CA ASP A 11 -6.38 4.27 7.36
C ASP A 11 -6.28 5.58 8.15
N PHE A 12 -6.07 6.69 7.43
CA PHE A 12 -5.96 8.03 8.01
C PHE A 12 -7.26 8.54 8.63
N LEU A 13 -8.42 8.10 8.13
CA LEU A 13 -9.71 8.59 8.63
C LEU A 13 -10.06 7.98 9.99
N SER A 14 -9.83 6.68 10.14
CA SER A 14 -10.01 5.98 11.42
C SER A 14 -8.77 6.03 12.31
N ASN A 15 -7.62 6.48 11.78
CA ASN A 15 -6.33 6.51 12.47
C ASN A 15 -5.92 5.14 13.05
N CYS A 16 -6.18 4.09 12.28
CA CYS A 16 -6.02 2.70 12.71
C CYS A 16 -5.22 1.88 11.68
N TRP A 17 -4.45 0.92 12.19
CA TRP A 17 -3.80 -0.11 11.37
C TRP A 17 -4.72 -1.34 11.23
N SER A 18 -4.75 -1.93 10.04
CA SER A 18 -5.48 -3.15 9.74
C SER A 18 -4.57 -4.15 9.01
N SER A 19 -4.82 -5.45 9.19
CA SER A 19 -4.10 -6.49 8.45
C SER A 19 -4.57 -6.55 6.99
N THR A 20 -3.65 -6.77 6.05
CA THR A 20 -4.03 -7.04 4.66
C THR A 20 -4.59 -8.46 4.50
N PRO A 21 -5.42 -8.71 3.47
CA PRO A 21 -5.79 -10.07 3.08
C PRO A 21 -4.59 -10.97 2.79
N THR A 22 -4.78 -12.28 2.90
CA THR A 22 -3.75 -13.29 2.59
C THR A 22 -3.22 -13.16 1.16
N SER A 23 -4.03 -12.65 0.22
CA SER A 23 -3.64 -12.39 -1.17
C SER A 23 -2.62 -11.26 -1.35
N MET A 24 -2.27 -10.54 -0.28
CA MET A 24 -1.33 -9.41 -0.26
C MET A 24 -0.08 -9.67 0.57
N ILE A 25 0.13 -10.92 0.98
CA ILE A 25 1.32 -11.33 1.70
C ILE A 25 2.42 -11.60 0.67
N THR A 26 3.63 -11.12 0.92
CA THR A 26 4.78 -11.48 0.08
C THR A 26 5.09 -12.97 0.22
N THR A 27 5.54 -13.59 -0.86
CA THR A 27 5.88 -15.01 -0.90
C THR A 27 7.07 -15.35 0.01
N GLU A 28 8.02 -14.41 0.15
CA GLU A 28 9.13 -14.52 1.08
C GLU A 28 9.09 -13.37 2.10
N VAL A 29 9.63 -13.62 3.29
CA VAL A 29 9.85 -12.59 4.30
C VAL A 29 10.93 -11.61 3.81
N ARG A 30 10.72 -10.31 4.04
CA ARG A 30 11.66 -9.26 3.60
C ARG A 30 11.87 -8.19 4.66
N SER A 31 13.12 -7.79 4.88
CA SER A 31 13.52 -6.59 5.61
C SER A 31 14.36 -5.69 4.71
N THR A 32 14.44 -4.39 5.02
CA THR A 32 15.24 -3.41 4.26
C THR A 32 14.98 -3.36 2.75
N HIS A 33 13.76 -3.71 2.33
CA HIS A 33 13.33 -3.65 0.93
C HIS A 33 12.98 -2.23 0.51
N THR A 34 12.79 -2.00 -0.79
CA THR A 34 12.22 -0.76 -1.33
C THR A 34 10.82 -1.03 -1.88
N ALA A 35 9.90 -0.09 -1.69
CA ALA A 35 8.55 -0.19 -2.24
C ALA A 35 8.16 1.11 -2.97
N ALA A 36 7.43 1.00 -4.08
CA ALA A 36 6.88 2.12 -4.84
C ALA A 36 5.54 1.75 -5.46
N VAL A 37 4.69 2.75 -5.71
CA VAL A 37 3.43 2.57 -6.44
C VAL A 37 3.68 2.80 -7.93
N LEU A 38 3.30 1.83 -8.76
CA LEU A 38 3.39 1.89 -10.23
C LEU A 38 2.19 1.18 -10.84
N ASP A 39 1.49 1.82 -11.77
CA ASP A 39 0.37 1.24 -12.54
C ASP A 39 -0.65 0.46 -11.69
N ARG A 40 -1.16 1.10 -10.62
CA ARG A 40 -2.12 0.52 -9.66
C ARG A 40 -1.61 -0.71 -8.90
N LYS A 41 -0.29 -0.89 -8.82
CA LYS A 41 0.35 -1.94 -8.02
C LYS A 41 1.35 -1.33 -7.07
N ILE A 42 1.51 -1.97 -5.91
CA ILE A 42 2.64 -1.72 -5.03
C ILE A 42 3.74 -2.71 -5.44
N VAL A 43 4.84 -2.18 -5.96
CA VAL A 43 6.01 -2.95 -6.38
C VAL A 43 7.00 -2.95 -5.22
N VAL A 44 7.34 -4.13 -4.74
CA VAL A 44 8.31 -4.37 -3.65
C VAL A 44 9.54 -5.03 -4.25
N ALA A 45 10.70 -4.39 -4.14
CA ALA A 45 11.94 -4.83 -4.74
C ALA A 45 13.02 -5.07 -3.68
N GLY A 46 13.68 -6.22 -3.80
CA GLY A 46 14.89 -6.55 -3.06
C GLY A 46 14.71 -6.66 -1.54
N GLY A 47 15.73 -6.23 -0.81
CA GLY A 47 15.85 -6.42 0.63
C GLY A 47 16.51 -7.76 0.98
N ALA A 48 16.31 -8.18 2.23
CA ALA A 48 16.85 -9.41 2.76
C ALA A 48 15.78 -10.26 3.42
N GLY A 49 15.81 -11.55 3.15
CA GLY A 49 14.97 -12.56 3.80
C GLY A 49 15.82 -13.56 4.57
N GLY A 50 15.17 -14.60 5.08
CA GLY A 50 15.81 -15.67 5.85
C GLY A 50 15.16 -15.86 7.21
N LYS A 51 15.46 -16.97 7.88
CA LYS A 51 14.90 -17.32 9.20
C LYS A 51 16.04 -17.59 10.17
N GLY A 52 15.97 -16.99 11.37
CA GLY A 52 17.02 -17.15 12.37
C GLY A 52 18.31 -16.41 11.96
N ASN A 53 19.43 -17.12 11.91
CA ASN A 53 20.75 -16.54 11.61
C ASN A 53 21.09 -16.53 10.11
N GLU A 54 20.19 -17.00 9.25
CA GLU A 54 20.39 -16.96 7.80
C GLU A 54 19.97 -15.61 7.24
N PHE A 55 20.89 -14.95 6.55
CA PHE A 55 20.65 -13.73 5.79
C PHE A 55 20.75 -14.02 4.30
N LYS A 56 19.66 -13.84 3.56
CA LYS A 56 19.59 -14.06 2.12
C LYS A 56 19.20 -12.75 1.44
N ALA A 57 20.11 -12.18 0.66
CA ALA A 57 19.78 -11.07 -0.22
C ALA A 57 18.77 -11.52 -1.28
N LEU A 58 17.71 -10.74 -1.46
CA LEU A 58 16.63 -11.06 -2.39
C LEU A 58 16.87 -10.32 -3.71
N ALA A 59 17.06 -11.08 -4.78
CA ALA A 59 17.12 -10.57 -6.15
C ALA A 59 15.76 -10.74 -6.86
N SER A 60 14.68 -10.46 -6.14
CA SER A 60 13.31 -10.67 -6.58
C SER A 60 12.44 -9.43 -6.36
N VAL A 61 11.41 -9.31 -7.19
CA VAL A 61 10.40 -8.26 -7.16
C VAL A 61 9.04 -8.91 -6.99
N GLU A 62 8.20 -8.32 -6.15
CA GLU A 62 6.83 -8.75 -5.93
C GLU A 62 5.88 -7.57 -6.15
N CYS A 63 4.70 -7.85 -6.71
CA CYS A 63 3.71 -6.83 -7.03
C CYS A 63 2.40 -7.16 -6.33
N ILE A 64 1.93 -6.22 -5.50
CA ILE A 64 0.65 -6.31 -4.82
C ILE A 64 -0.36 -5.47 -5.59
N ASP A 65 -1.47 -6.07 -5.99
CA ASP A 65 -2.53 -5.39 -6.73
C ASP A 65 -3.35 -4.49 -5.80
N ILE A 66 -3.43 -3.18 -6.07
CA ILE A 66 -4.17 -2.22 -5.24
C ILE A 66 -5.69 -2.45 -5.36
N ASP A 67 -6.18 -3.04 -6.45
CA ASP A 67 -7.61 -3.34 -6.58
C ASP A 67 -8.08 -4.40 -5.57
N ALA A 68 -7.16 -5.25 -5.11
CA ALA A 68 -7.43 -6.15 -4.01
C ALA A 68 -7.38 -5.45 -2.62
N LEU A 69 -6.79 -4.24 -2.50
CA LEU A 69 -6.83 -3.42 -1.28
C LEU A 69 -8.22 -2.76 -1.16
N LEU A 70 -8.74 -2.25 -2.27
CA LEU A 70 -10.02 -1.54 -2.36
C LEU A 70 -11.25 -2.44 -2.11
N GLN A 71 -11.09 -3.76 -2.23
CA GLN A 71 -12.15 -4.71 -1.88
C GLN A 71 -12.23 -5.01 -0.38
N TYR A 72 -11.16 -4.76 0.38
CA TYR A 72 -11.05 -5.18 1.78
C TYR A 72 -11.15 -4.05 2.80
N ALA A 73 -10.79 -2.83 2.41
CA ALA A 73 -11.44 -1.68 2.99
C ALA A 73 -12.71 -1.44 2.15
N PRO A 74 -13.92 -1.86 2.58
CA PRO A 74 -15.01 -0.95 2.32
C PRO A 74 -14.49 0.34 2.91
N LEU A 75 -14.22 1.34 2.07
CA LEU A 75 -14.27 2.71 2.52
C LEU A 75 -15.63 2.77 3.22
N HIS A 76 -15.64 2.56 4.53
CA HIS A 76 -16.79 2.80 5.36
C HIS A 76 -16.83 4.32 5.38
N TYR A 77 -17.26 4.89 4.26
CA TYR A 77 -17.97 6.14 4.16
C TYR A 77 -18.26 6.44 2.68
N PRO A 78 -19.51 6.77 2.31
CA PRO A 78 -19.66 7.84 1.35
C PRO A 78 -18.99 9.05 2.01
N LEU A 79 -17.82 9.49 1.52
CA LEU A 79 -17.19 10.73 1.99
C LEU A 79 -18.30 11.78 2.17
N PRO A 80 -18.36 12.51 3.30
CA PRO A 80 -19.35 13.56 3.45
C PRO A 80 -19.28 14.45 2.21
N ASP A 81 -20.43 14.83 1.62
CA ASP A 81 -20.47 15.53 0.33
C ASP A 81 -19.53 16.74 0.30
N TRP A 82 -19.36 17.42 1.45
CA TRP A 82 -18.43 18.56 1.59
C TRP A 82 -16.95 18.23 1.34
N ILE A 83 -16.50 17.01 1.60
CA ILE A 83 -15.13 16.55 1.29
C ILE A 83 -15.01 16.29 -0.22
N ILE A 84 -16.03 15.67 -0.83
CA ILE A 84 -16.05 15.45 -2.29
C ILE A 84 -16.05 16.80 -3.01
N ASP A 85 -16.89 17.73 -2.57
CA ASP A 85 -16.97 19.09 -3.13
C ASP A 85 -15.63 19.81 -3.04
N ARG A 86 -14.92 19.70 -1.89
CA ARG A 86 -13.59 20.30 -1.73
C ARG A 86 -12.51 19.67 -2.60
N VAL A 87 -12.51 18.34 -2.75
CA VAL A 87 -11.57 17.66 -3.66
C VAL A 87 -11.83 18.06 -5.11
N LEU A 88 -13.10 18.17 -5.51
CA LEU A 88 -13.49 18.61 -6.85
C LEU A 88 -13.15 20.09 -7.11
N GLU A 89 -13.26 20.95 -6.10
CA GLU A 89 -12.91 22.37 -6.19
C GLU A 89 -11.40 22.56 -6.33
N ILE A 90 -10.59 21.82 -5.55
CA ILE A 90 -9.12 21.81 -5.68
C ILE A 90 -8.71 21.30 -7.07
N GLY A 91 -9.31 20.20 -7.56
CA GLY A 91 -9.04 19.66 -8.89
C GLY A 91 -9.56 20.50 -10.06
N LYS A 92 -10.42 21.50 -9.81
CA LYS A 92 -10.76 22.56 -10.78
C LYS A 92 -9.71 23.66 -10.78
N PHE A 93 -9.24 24.06 -9.60
CA PHE A 93 -8.19 25.05 -9.43
C PHE A 93 -6.88 24.64 -10.12
N GLU A 94 -6.50 23.36 -10.05
CA GLU A 94 -5.31 22.86 -10.73
C GLU A 94 -5.45 22.80 -12.26
N ARG A 95 -6.67 22.63 -12.80
CA ARG A 95 -6.94 22.62 -14.25
C ARG A 95 -7.00 24.01 -14.87
N GLU A 96 -7.28 25.05 -14.08
CA GLU A 96 -7.24 26.45 -14.52
C GLU A 96 -5.83 27.07 -14.44
N LEU A 97 -4.89 26.42 -13.74
CA LEU A 97 -3.50 26.87 -13.58
C LEU A 97 -2.52 26.23 -14.59
N VAL A 98 -2.98 25.31 -15.43
CA VAL A 98 -2.22 24.79 -16.58
C VAL A 98 -2.71 25.52 -17.83
N PRO A 99 -1.88 26.34 -18.51
CA PRO A 99 -2.26 27.05 -19.74
C PRO A 99 -2.64 26.13 -20.90
#